data_AF-A0A2M7QBA2-F1
#
_entry.id   AF-A0A2M7QBA2-F1
#
_cell.length_a   1.000
_cell.length_b   1.000
_cell.length_c   1.000
_cell.angle_alpha   90.00
_cell.angle_beta   90.00
_cell.angle_gamma   90.00
#
_symmetry.space_group_name_H-M   'P 1'
#
loop_
_entity.id
_entity.type
_entity.pdbx_description
1 polymer ?
#
loop_
_entity_poly.entity_id
_entity_poly.type
_entity_poly.pdbx_seq_one_letter_code
_entity_poly.pdbx_strand_id
1 'polypeptide(L)'
;MPSKRDPLPFYRQTLTDAWRLTISHKHLWIFGFFATFAGFGGVSDIFFGVFDRMTEQLPSLAGASQSSWAILPGFATISVMMRTSPYPMVSLLIFALALLLFFTVFAWIVSTSIGSLVGSIRKIERGGRPTLVEGFRIGQSTALRVFVLNIVTKLAIGTILVLIGTNLVQMLRTGSLVAGFFYLLSFVIFTAIAVAVSLIAIYATNSAVIQDLPIVPAVADGLRIIKKHWLVNIEMVILLLLINAVLAVLTLLLAMVLAVPLIFLFMFAALVKSIAMLTVITTITAVVLLAVIVFVGSFATTFQTSCWTLLWVRFSGRGTHVPKIMRLASWIQDRLKG
;
A
#
# COMPACT_ATOMS: atom_id res chain seq x y z
N MET A 1 -8.11 17.25 41.51
CA MET A 1 -9.35 17.18 40.72
C MET A 1 -9.00 16.96 39.27
N PRO A 2 -9.33 15.81 38.65
CA PRO A 2 -9.04 15.57 37.24
C PRO A 2 -10.00 16.40 36.40
N SER A 3 -9.44 17.37 35.66
CA SER A 3 -10.15 18.12 34.62
C SER A 3 -10.89 17.15 33.69
N LYS A 4 -12.19 17.40 33.47
CA LYS A 4 -12.97 16.81 32.37
C LYS A 4 -12.23 17.14 31.07
N ARG A 5 -11.34 16.24 30.64
CA ARG A 5 -10.66 16.36 29.35
C ARG A 5 -11.69 16.01 28.29
N ASP A 6 -12.11 17.02 27.55
CA ASP A 6 -12.88 16.85 26.33
C ASP A 6 -12.23 15.76 25.44
N PRO A 7 -12.94 14.68 25.07
CA PRO A 7 -12.39 13.62 24.22
C PRO A 7 -12.28 14.03 22.73
N LEU A 8 -12.32 15.32 22.44
CA LEU A 8 -12.10 15.95 21.13
C LEU A 8 -10.72 16.62 21.21
N PRO A 9 -9.63 16.01 20.67
CA PRO A 9 -9.54 15.59 19.27
C PRO A 9 -8.66 14.32 19.09
N PHE A 10 -9.12 13.14 19.53
CA PHE A 10 -8.32 11.91 19.41
C PHE A 10 -7.76 11.67 17.99
N TYR A 11 -8.62 11.75 16.98
CA TYR A 11 -8.27 11.57 15.56
C TYR A 11 -7.38 12.67 15.01
N ARG A 12 -7.74 13.94 15.27
CA ARG A 12 -6.98 15.08 14.77
C ARG A 12 -5.59 15.12 15.39
N GLN A 13 -5.44 14.74 16.67
CA GLN A 13 -4.12 14.56 17.27
C GLN A 13 -3.36 13.42 16.58
N THR A 14 -3.94 12.22 16.41
CA THR A 14 -3.25 11.11 15.72
C THR A 14 -2.78 11.50 14.33
N LEU A 15 -3.63 12.15 13.53
CA LEU A 15 -3.31 12.61 12.18
C LEU A 15 -2.25 13.73 12.18
N THR A 16 -2.36 14.70 13.09
CA THR A 16 -1.38 15.80 13.18
C THR A 16 -0.03 15.29 13.64
N ASP A 17 -0.01 14.37 14.60
CA ASP A 17 1.21 13.74 15.11
C ASP A 17 1.87 12.88 14.03
N ALA A 18 1.08 12.08 13.30
CA ALA A 18 1.57 11.29 12.16
C ALA A 18 2.13 12.19 11.04
N TRP A 19 1.46 13.30 10.74
CA TRP A 19 1.90 14.28 9.74
C TRP A 19 3.22 14.93 10.14
N ARG A 20 3.31 15.43 11.38
CA ARG A 20 4.53 16.01 11.95
C ARG A 20 5.66 15.00 11.95
N LEU A 21 5.39 13.76 12.35
CA LEU A 21 6.39 12.69 12.36
C LEU A 21 6.93 12.42 10.96
N THR A 22 6.03 12.31 9.97
CA THR A 22 6.37 12.04 8.57
C THR A 22 7.22 13.15 7.96
N ILE A 23 6.88 14.43 8.20
CA ILE A 23 7.64 15.57 7.66
C ILE A 23 8.96 15.78 8.40
N SER A 24 8.96 15.65 9.72
CA SER A 24 10.15 15.95 10.54
C SER A 24 11.24 14.88 10.40
N HIS A 25 10.86 13.64 10.05
CA HIS A 25 11.77 12.49 9.98
C HIS A 25 11.85 11.93 8.55
N LYS A 26 12.40 12.72 7.62
CA LYS A 26 12.55 12.35 6.20
C LYS A 26 13.32 11.05 5.96
N HIS A 27 14.16 10.63 6.90
CA HIS A 27 14.89 9.36 6.81
C HIS A 27 13.94 8.14 6.81
N LEU A 28 12.74 8.26 7.39
CA LEU A 28 11.73 7.21 7.37
C LEU A 28 11.15 6.95 5.98
N TRP A 29 11.29 7.91 5.05
CA TRP A 29 10.79 7.78 3.68
C TRP A 29 11.53 6.69 2.89
N ILE A 30 12.77 6.38 3.26
CA ILE A 30 13.49 5.25 2.64
C ILE A 30 12.77 3.94 3.00
N PHE A 31 12.37 3.77 4.27
CA PHE A 31 11.58 2.61 4.69
C PHE A 31 10.15 2.65 4.13
N GLY A 32 9.54 3.84 4.06
CA GLY A 32 8.24 4.06 3.44
C GLY A 32 8.21 3.61 1.97
N PHE A 33 9.23 3.97 1.19
CA PHE A 33 9.37 3.57 -0.21
C PHE A 33 9.33 2.05 -0.38
N PHE A 34 10.17 1.31 0.35
CA PHE A 34 10.17 -0.15 0.27
C PHE A 34 8.88 -0.75 0.83
N ALA A 35 8.31 -0.15 1.87
CA ALA A 35 7.03 -0.60 2.43
C ALA A 35 5.84 -0.39 1.48
N THR A 36 5.91 0.56 0.53
CA THR A 36 4.86 0.76 -0.49
C THR A 36 4.64 -0.51 -1.31
N PHE A 37 5.68 -1.30 -1.58
CA PHE A 37 5.60 -2.55 -2.35
C PHE A 37 4.90 -3.70 -1.60
N ALA A 38 4.74 -3.61 -0.28
CA ALA A 38 3.92 -4.58 0.45
C ALA A 38 2.41 -4.39 0.20
N GLY A 39 2.02 -3.27 -0.41
CA GLY A 39 0.62 -2.92 -0.66
C GLY A 39 -0.10 -2.40 0.58
N PHE A 40 0.60 -1.67 1.47
CA PHE A 40 0.00 -1.00 2.63
C PHE A 40 -0.73 0.31 2.30
N GLY A 41 -0.76 0.74 1.03
CA GLY A 41 -1.56 1.85 0.56
C GLY A 41 -1.87 1.64 -0.92
N GLY A 42 -3.12 1.92 -1.34
CA GLY A 42 -3.63 1.71 -2.71
C GLY A 42 -2.86 2.42 -3.84
N VAL A 43 -1.72 3.06 -3.54
CA VAL A 43 -0.75 3.55 -4.51
C VAL A 43 -0.11 2.40 -5.30
N SER A 44 0.07 1.21 -4.71
CA SER A 44 0.56 0.04 -5.45
C SER A 44 -0.33 -0.29 -6.65
N ASP A 45 -1.64 -0.14 -6.50
CA ASP A 45 -2.60 -0.44 -7.56
C ASP A 45 -2.53 0.60 -8.68
N ILE A 46 -2.14 1.85 -8.37
CA ILE A 46 -1.87 2.89 -9.37
C ILE A 46 -0.60 2.57 -10.15
N PHE A 47 0.46 2.10 -9.48
CA PHE A 47 1.69 1.66 -10.17
C PHE A 47 1.40 0.53 -11.16
N PHE A 48 0.66 -0.49 -10.74
CA PHE A 48 0.32 -1.62 -11.62
C PHE A 48 -0.68 -1.22 -12.71
N GLY A 49 -1.68 -0.39 -12.40
CA GLY A 49 -2.64 0.09 -13.40
C GLY A 49 -2.04 1.04 -14.45
N VAL A 50 -1.04 1.84 -14.08
CA VAL A 50 -0.26 2.66 -15.03
C VAL A 50 0.66 1.78 -15.86
N PHE A 51 1.31 0.79 -15.24
CA PHE A 51 2.13 -0.19 -15.97
C PHE A 51 1.30 -0.93 -17.01
N ASP A 52 0.15 -1.50 -16.62
CA ASP A 52 -0.77 -2.21 -17.52
C ASP A 52 -1.18 -1.35 -18.72
N ARG A 53 -1.60 -0.10 -18.48
CA ARG A 53 -2.00 0.84 -19.55
C ARG A 53 -0.82 1.28 -20.43
N MET A 54 0.38 1.43 -19.87
CA MET A 54 1.59 1.72 -20.66
C MET A 54 1.95 0.52 -21.55
N THR A 55 1.81 -0.70 -21.05
CA THR A 55 2.01 -1.92 -21.85
C THR A 55 0.93 -2.14 -22.91
N GLU A 56 -0.32 -1.73 -22.66
CA GLU A 56 -1.39 -1.76 -23.66
C GLU A 56 -1.18 -0.74 -24.80
N GLN A 57 -0.49 0.37 -24.52
CA GLN A 57 -0.26 1.46 -25.48
C GLN A 57 1.11 1.42 -26.17
N LEU A 58 2.04 0.57 -25.72
CA LEU A 58 3.28 0.32 -26.45
C LEU A 58 2.95 -0.38 -27.77
N PRO A 59 3.28 0.21 -28.94
CA PRO A 59 3.19 -0.50 -30.20
C PRO A 59 3.99 -1.78 -30.06
N SER A 60 3.39 -2.93 -30.41
CA SER A 60 4.04 -4.22 -30.44
C SER A 60 5.33 -4.11 -31.24
N LEU A 61 6.47 -3.90 -30.57
CA LEU A 61 7.77 -3.64 -31.19
C LEU A 61 8.33 -4.87 -31.93
N ALA A 62 7.59 -5.96 -31.94
CA ALA A 62 7.67 -7.02 -32.94
C ALA A 62 6.27 -7.62 -33.05
N GLY A 63 5.80 -7.98 -34.24
CA GLY A 63 4.49 -8.58 -34.51
C GLY A 63 4.29 -9.96 -33.84
N ALA A 64 4.31 -10.00 -32.51
CA ALA A 64 4.00 -11.15 -31.69
C ALA A 64 2.48 -11.14 -31.44
N SER A 65 1.82 -12.05 -32.14
CA SER A 65 0.41 -12.39 -32.05
C SER A 65 -0.16 -12.40 -30.62
N GLN A 66 -1.22 -11.60 -30.43
CA GLN A 66 -2.44 -11.87 -29.65
C GLN A 66 -2.33 -12.72 -28.38
N SER A 67 -1.40 -12.42 -27.50
CA SER A 67 -1.40 -13.08 -26.20
C SER A 67 -0.92 -12.11 -25.13
N SER A 68 -1.86 -11.67 -24.30
CA SER A 68 -1.65 -10.65 -23.25
C SER A 68 -0.57 -11.02 -22.24
N TRP A 69 -0.11 -12.28 -22.24
CA TRP A 69 0.99 -12.80 -21.41
C TRP A 69 2.39 -12.54 -21.98
N ALA A 70 2.52 -12.29 -23.29
CA ALA A 70 3.81 -11.98 -23.93
C ALA A 70 4.32 -10.56 -23.65
N ILE A 71 3.53 -9.73 -22.97
CA ILE A 71 3.77 -8.29 -22.77
C ILE A 71 4.51 -8.03 -21.45
N LEU A 72 4.53 -8.99 -20.52
CA LEU A 72 5.40 -8.90 -19.35
C LEU A 72 6.86 -9.09 -19.80
N PRO A 73 7.76 -8.12 -19.55
CA PRO A 73 9.14 -8.17 -20.02
C PRO A 73 9.87 -9.49 -19.68
N GLY A 74 9.53 -10.10 -18.54
CA GLY A 74 10.06 -11.40 -18.13
C GLY A 74 9.63 -12.57 -19.04
N PHE A 75 8.38 -12.62 -19.49
CA PHE A 75 7.88 -13.71 -20.34
C PHE A 75 8.32 -13.58 -21.79
N ALA A 76 8.41 -12.36 -22.31
CA ALA A 76 9.07 -12.09 -23.59
C ALA A 76 10.53 -12.56 -23.55
N THR A 77 11.25 -12.25 -22.47
CA THR A 77 12.63 -12.69 -22.25
C THR A 77 12.75 -14.21 -22.17
N ILE A 78 11.82 -14.91 -21.52
CA ILE A 78 11.77 -16.38 -21.50
C ILE A 78 11.63 -16.94 -22.93
N SER A 79 10.73 -16.36 -23.73
CA SER A 79 10.49 -16.82 -25.10
C SER A 79 11.70 -16.62 -26.02
N VAL A 80 12.43 -15.51 -25.85
CA VAL A 80 13.66 -15.21 -26.58
C VAL A 80 14.80 -16.12 -26.10
N MET A 81 14.99 -16.26 -24.78
CA MET A 81 16.00 -17.16 -24.21
C MET A 81 15.82 -18.61 -24.67
N MET A 82 14.58 -19.10 -24.81
CA MET A 82 14.32 -20.44 -25.33
C MET A 82 14.67 -20.61 -26.82
N ARG A 83 14.67 -19.53 -27.61
CA ARG A 83 14.97 -19.57 -29.05
C ARG A 83 16.43 -19.30 -29.38
N THR A 84 17.12 -18.51 -28.55
CA THR A 84 18.46 -18.00 -28.87
C THR A 84 19.57 -18.69 -28.07
N SER A 85 19.25 -19.34 -26.95
CA SER A 85 20.27 -20.00 -26.13
C SER A 85 20.66 -21.38 -26.68
N PRO A 86 21.95 -21.72 -26.74
CA PRO A 86 22.41 -23.07 -27.08
C PRO A 86 21.99 -24.13 -26.05
N TYR A 87 21.63 -23.72 -24.83
CA TYR A 87 21.16 -24.60 -23.76
C TYR A 87 19.91 -24.00 -23.08
N PRO A 88 18.73 -24.05 -23.72
CA PRO A 88 17.54 -23.32 -23.28
C PRO A 88 17.07 -23.73 -21.89
N MET A 89 17.16 -25.02 -21.53
CA MET A 89 16.77 -25.52 -20.21
C MET A 89 17.67 -25.01 -19.09
N VAL A 90 18.98 -24.93 -19.32
CA VAL A 90 19.94 -24.40 -18.33
C VAL A 90 19.76 -22.90 -18.18
N SER A 91 19.58 -22.16 -19.28
CA SER A 91 19.29 -20.72 -19.23
C SER A 91 17.99 -20.43 -18.50
N LEU A 92 16.93 -21.23 -18.72
CA LEU A 92 15.66 -21.13 -18.01
C LEU A 92 15.84 -21.37 -16.50
N LEU A 93 16.60 -22.41 -16.13
CA LEU A 93 16.89 -22.72 -14.73
C LEU A 93 17.65 -21.58 -14.04
N ILE A 94 18.69 -21.04 -14.67
CA ILE A 94 19.47 -19.90 -14.15
C ILE A 94 18.56 -18.67 -14.01
N PHE A 95 17.73 -18.38 -15.01
CA PHE A 95 16.78 -17.28 -14.96
C PHE A 95 15.77 -17.46 -13.82
N ALA A 96 15.21 -18.65 -13.65
CA ALA A 96 14.28 -18.97 -12.57
C ALA A 96 14.94 -18.84 -11.18
N LEU A 97 16.19 -19.30 -11.02
CA LEU A 97 16.95 -19.15 -9.78
C LEU A 97 17.28 -17.69 -9.48
N ALA A 98 17.69 -16.91 -10.48
CA ALA A 98 17.96 -15.48 -10.34
C ALA A 98 16.69 -14.71 -9.95
N LEU A 99 15.56 -15.05 -10.55
CA LEU A 99 14.25 -14.47 -10.25
C LEU A 99 13.79 -14.84 -8.83
N LEU A 100 13.94 -16.11 -8.42
CA LEU A 100 13.63 -16.55 -7.06
C LEU A 100 14.50 -15.85 -6.02
N LEU A 101 15.80 -15.69 -6.29
CA LEU A 101 16.72 -14.95 -5.43
C LEU A 101 16.29 -13.47 -5.33
N PHE A 102 16.00 -12.84 -6.47
CA PHE A 102 15.52 -11.46 -6.51
C PHE A 102 14.26 -11.27 -5.67
N PHE A 103 13.23 -12.11 -5.86
CA PHE A 103 11.99 -12.01 -5.09
C PHE A 103 12.19 -12.25 -3.60
N THR A 104 13.07 -13.18 -3.23
CA THR A 104 13.37 -13.48 -1.82
C THR A 104 14.07 -12.31 -1.13
N VAL A 105 15.12 -11.77 -1.77
CA VAL A 105 15.84 -10.59 -1.26
C VAL A 105 14.92 -9.38 -1.20
N PHE A 106 14.11 -9.16 -2.24
CA PHE A 106 13.17 -8.07 -2.30
C PHE A 106 12.10 -8.17 -1.20
N ALA A 107 11.49 -9.35 -1.02
CA ALA A 107 10.52 -9.60 0.05
C ALA A 107 11.13 -9.37 1.45
N TRP A 108 12.39 -9.75 1.63
CA TRP A 108 13.12 -9.50 2.88
C TRP A 108 13.34 -7.99 3.12
N ILE A 109 13.74 -7.22 2.10
CA ILE A 109 13.90 -5.75 2.19
C ILE A 109 12.58 -5.07 2.53
N VAL A 110 11.50 -5.46 1.85
CA VAL A 110 10.15 -4.90 2.08
C VAL A 110 9.70 -5.16 3.50
N SER A 111 9.86 -6.40 3.99
CA SER A 111 9.43 -6.79 5.33
C SER A 111 10.27 -6.11 6.43
N THR A 112 11.58 -6.01 6.21
CA THR A 112 12.50 -5.27 7.07
C THR A 112 12.12 -3.79 7.15
N SER A 113 11.71 -3.20 6.04
CA SER A 113 11.34 -1.78 5.97
C SER A 113 10.06 -1.48 6.74
N ILE A 114 9.05 -2.36 6.67
CA ILE A 114 7.83 -2.23 7.48
C ILE A 114 8.16 -2.32 8.97
N GLY A 115 8.94 -3.33 9.39
CA GLY A 115 9.36 -3.48 10.79
C GLY A 115 10.17 -2.28 11.29
N SER A 116 11.09 -1.79 10.47
CA SER A 116 11.88 -0.58 10.74
C SER A 116 11.00 0.65 10.92
N LEU A 117 10.03 0.84 10.04
CA LEU A 117 9.12 1.98 10.06
C LEU A 117 8.28 1.98 11.34
N VAL A 118 7.60 0.87 11.64
CA VAL A 118 6.76 0.70 12.85
C VAL A 118 7.59 0.88 14.13
N GLY A 119 8.75 0.23 14.21
CA GLY A 119 9.65 0.32 15.36
C GLY A 119 10.19 1.73 15.59
N SER A 120 10.59 2.41 14.51
CA SER A 120 11.09 3.79 14.56
C SER A 120 10.00 4.77 14.97
N ILE A 121 8.78 4.64 14.46
CA ILE A 121 7.62 5.46 14.86
C ILE A 121 7.38 5.33 16.37
N ARG A 122 7.39 4.10 16.91
CA ARG A 122 7.24 3.88 18.35
C ARG A 122 8.36 4.52 19.17
N LYS A 123 9.59 4.45 18.69
CA LYS A 123 10.74 5.09 19.37
C LYS A 123 10.60 6.61 19.38
N ILE A 124 10.17 7.22 18.27
CA ILE A 124 9.92 8.66 18.16
C ILE A 124 8.79 9.10 19.08
N GLU A 125 7.71 8.33 19.17
CA GLU A 125 6.58 8.63 20.07
C GLU A 125 6.99 8.64 21.54
N ARG A 126 8.01 7.86 21.92
CA ARG A 126 8.62 7.89 23.27
C ARG A 126 9.67 8.98 23.46
N GLY A 127 9.84 9.90 22.51
CA GLY A 127 10.81 10.99 22.57
C GLY A 127 12.22 10.62 22.10
N GLY A 128 12.41 9.40 21.57
CA GLY A 128 13.70 8.97 21.03
C GLY A 128 13.96 9.51 19.61
N ARG A 129 15.22 9.47 19.19
CA ARG A 129 15.66 9.78 17.82
C ARG A 129 16.29 8.53 17.20
N PRO A 130 15.51 7.64 16.56
CA PRO A 130 16.07 6.46 15.91
C PRO A 130 17.02 6.89 14.80
N THR A 131 18.17 6.22 14.72
CA THR A 131 19.06 6.32 13.55
C THR A 131 18.61 5.31 12.49
N LEU A 132 19.03 5.51 11.23
CA LEU A 132 18.74 4.57 10.13
C LEU A 132 19.22 3.15 10.45
N VAL A 133 20.41 3.02 11.03
CA VAL A 133 21.02 1.73 11.40
C VAL A 133 20.19 1.03 12.47
N GLU A 134 19.72 1.79 13.46
CA GLU A 134 18.90 1.24 14.53
C GLU A 134 17.52 0.80 14.03
N GLY A 135 16.87 1.62 13.19
CA GLY A 135 15.62 1.26 12.53
C GLY A 135 15.77 -0.03 11.73
N PHE A 136 16.84 -0.12 10.93
CA PHE A 136 17.15 -1.32 10.14
C PHE A 136 17.35 -2.57 11.02
N ARG A 137 18.04 -2.45 12.15
CA ARG A 137 18.22 -3.56 13.10
C ARG A 137 16.90 -4.05 13.70
N ILE A 138 16.00 -3.12 14.04
CA ILE A 138 14.65 -3.48 14.51
C ILE A 138 13.88 -4.21 13.39
N GLY A 139 13.95 -3.67 12.18
CA GLY A 139 13.36 -4.30 10.99
C GLY A 139 13.86 -5.72 10.75
N GLN A 140 15.17 -5.94 10.84
CA GLN A 140 15.77 -7.25 10.58
C GLN A 140 15.29 -8.32 11.56
N SER A 141 15.18 -7.98 12.85
CA SER A 141 14.72 -8.91 13.91
C SER A 141 13.23 -9.30 13.78
N THR A 142 12.45 -8.50 13.05
CA THR A 142 11.01 -8.68 12.88
C THR A 142 10.61 -9.05 11.45
N ALA A 143 11.54 -9.00 10.50
CA ALA A 143 11.31 -9.17 9.07
C ALA A 143 10.54 -10.46 8.75
N LEU A 144 10.94 -11.60 9.33
CA LEU A 144 10.26 -12.88 9.08
C LEU A 144 8.81 -12.88 9.57
N ARG A 145 8.55 -12.31 10.74
CA ARG A 145 7.19 -12.24 11.30
C ARG A 145 6.30 -11.32 10.46
N VAL A 146 6.82 -10.18 10.06
CA VAL A 146 6.12 -9.23 9.18
C VAL A 146 5.86 -9.86 7.80
N PHE A 147 6.85 -10.57 7.25
CA PHE A 147 6.72 -11.29 5.98
C PHE A 147 5.58 -12.32 6.04
N VAL A 148 5.60 -13.21 7.04
CA VAL A 148 4.58 -14.24 7.20
C VAL A 148 3.19 -13.62 7.43
N LEU A 149 3.09 -12.57 8.26
CA LEU A 149 1.83 -11.84 8.45
C LEU A 149 1.30 -11.28 7.12
N ASN A 150 2.17 -10.68 6.30
CA ASN A 150 1.75 -10.15 5.00
C ASN A 150 1.32 -11.26 4.04
N ILE A 151 2.08 -12.36 3.94
CA ILE A 151 1.73 -13.51 3.09
C ILE A 151 0.40 -14.12 3.52
N VAL A 152 0.19 -14.38 4.81
CA VAL A 152 -1.07 -14.92 5.33
C VAL A 152 -2.23 -13.99 5.02
N THR A 153 -2.03 -12.68 5.14
CA THR A 153 -3.05 -11.67 4.83
C THR A 153 -3.42 -11.67 3.35
N LYS A 154 -2.42 -11.67 2.45
CA LYS A 154 -2.63 -11.70 1.00
C LYS A 154 -3.26 -13.00 0.54
N LEU A 155 -2.84 -14.14 1.11
CA LEU A 155 -3.47 -15.44 0.87
C LEU A 155 -4.92 -15.45 1.33
N ALA A 156 -5.22 -14.95 2.54
CA ALA A 156 -6.59 -14.88 3.04
C ALA A 156 -7.49 -14.03 2.12
N ILE A 157 -7.06 -12.81 1.76
CA ILE A 157 -7.80 -11.93 0.84
C ILE A 157 -7.94 -12.60 -0.54
N GLY A 158 -6.88 -13.21 -1.06
CA GLY A 158 -6.88 -13.89 -2.35
C GLY A 158 -7.82 -15.10 -2.39
N THR A 159 -7.82 -15.93 -1.35
CA THR A 159 -8.76 -17.06 -1.22
C THR A 159 -10.20 -16.56 -1.19
N ILE A 160 -10.49 -15.52 -0.42
CA ILE A 160 -11.85 -14.94 -0.35
C ILE A 160 -12.23 -14.35 -1.71
N LEU A 161 -11.31 -13.69 -2.41
CA LEU A 161 -11.52 -13.15 -3.76
C LEU A 161 -11.82 -14.27 -4.77
N VAL A 162 -11.09 -15.38 -4.75
CA VAL A 162 -11.34 -16.51 -5.65
C VAL A 162 -12.70 -17.14 -5.35
N LEU A 163 -13.03 -17.37 -4.07
CA LEU A 163 -14.30 -17.97 -3.66
C LEU A 163 -15.50 -17.10 -4.05
N ILE A 164 -15.43 -15.79 -3.83
CA ILE A 164 -16.54 -14.87 -4.17
C ILE A 164 -16.54 -14.55 -5.67
N GLY A 165 -15.38 -14.20 -6.22
CA GLY A 165 -15.22 -13.72 -7.60
C GLY A 165 -15.56 -14.77 -8.66
N THR A 166 -15.19 -16.04 -8.46
CA THR A 166 -15.49 -17.10 -9.44
C THR A 166 -16.99 -17.32 -9.61
N ASN A 167 -17.73 -17.38 -8.51
CA ASN A 167 -19.19 -17.50 -8.51
C ASN A 167 -19.85 -16.30 -9.20
N LEU A 168 -19.31 -15.10 -8.97
CA LEU A 168 -19.83 -13.86 -9.54
C LEU A 168 -19.63 -13.73 -11.06
N VAL A 169 -18.48 -14.12 -11.57
CA VAL A 169 -18.21 -14.10 -13.02
C VAL A 169 -19.14 -15.07 -13.76
N GLN A 170 -19.46 -16.22 -13.17
CA GLN A 170 -20.41 -17.17 -13.75
C GLN A 170 -21.84 -16.58 -13.77
N MET A 171 -22.27 -15.90 -12.71
CA MET A 171 -23.59 -15.26 -12.67
C MET A 171 -23.71 -14.10 -13.68
N LEU A 172 -22.68 -13.29 -13.86
CA LEU A 172 -22.69 -12.17 -14.81
C LEU A 172 -22.88 -12.61 -16.27
N ARG A 173 -22.42 -13.81 -16.64
CA ARG A 173 -22.64 -14.36 -18.00
C ARG A 173 -24.10 -14.59 -18.34
N THR A 174 -24.98 -14.70 -17.34
CA THR A 174 -26.41 -14.90 -17.55
C THR A 174 -27.17 -13.61 -17.93
N GLY A 175 -26.55 -12.44 -17.77
CA GLY A 175 -27.13 -11.14 -18.15
C GLY A 175 -28.37 -10.70 -17.35
N SER A 176 -28.76 -11.42 -16.29
CA SER A 176 -29.94 -11.10 -15.49
C SER A 176 -29.71 -9.91 -14.55
N LEU A 177 -30.71 -9.04 -14.39
CA LEU A 177 -30.71 -7.96 -13.38
C LEU A 177 -30.49 -8.50 -11.95
N VAL A 178 -31.03 -9.69 -11.68
CA VAL A 178 -30.86 -10.37 -10.39
C VAL A 178 -29.38 -10.73 -10.17
N ALA A 179 -28.68 -11.19 -11.20
CA ALA A 179 -27.24 -11.46 -11.14
C ALA A 179 -26.43 -10.19 -10.87
N GLY A 180 -26.82 -9.05 -11.47
CA GLY A 180 -26.22 -7.75 -11.18
C GLY A 180 -26.37 -7.31 -9.72
N PHE A 181 -27.54 -7.53 -9.12
CA PHE A 181 -27.77 -7.24 -7.70
C PHE A 181 -26.92 -8.13 -6.77
N PHE A 182 -26.89 -9.45 -7.02
CA PHE A 182 -26.05 -10.37 -6.24
C PHE A 182 -24.56 -10.07 -6.39
N TYR A 183 -24.13 -9.62 -7.58
CA TYR A 183 -22.77 -9.13 -7.82
C TYR A 183 -22.44 -7.94 -6.93
N LEU A 184 -23.29 -6.91 -6.94
CA LEU A 184 -23.06 -5.71 -6.12
C LEU A 184 -23.01 -6.05 -4.63
N LEU A 185 -23.95 -6.86 -4.14
CA LEU A 185 -24.00 -7.28 -2.73
C LEU A 185 -22.73 -8.06 -2.33
N SER A 186 -22.33 -9.03 -3.15
CA SER A 186 -21.14 -9.84 -2.89
C SER A 186 -19.85 -9.02 -2.94
N PHE A 187 -19.77 -8.03 -3.83
CA PHE A 187 -18.65 -7.09 -3.89
C PHE A 187 -18.54 -6.23 -2.63
N VAL A 188 -19.68 -5.74 -2.11
CA VAL A 188 -19.72 -4.99 -0.85
C VAL A 188 -19.27 -5.86 0.32
N ILE A 189 -19.75 -7.10 0.41
CA ILE A 189 -19.36 -8.05 1.45
C ILE A 189 -17.86 -8.39 1.34
N PHE A 190 -17.36 -8.69 0.14
CA PHE A 190 -15.94 -8.95 -0.11
C PHE A 190 -15.08 -7.79 0.37
N THR A 191 -15.44 -6.56 -0.02
CA THR A 191 -14.71 -5.34 0.36
C THR A 191 -14.69 -5.16 1.88
N ALA A 192 -15.82 -5.35 2.56
CA ALA A 192 -15.89 -5.24 4.01
C ALA A 192 -14.99 -6.27 4.71
N ILE A 193 -14.99 -7.53 4.25
CA ILE A 193 -14.14 -8.59 4.80
C ILE A 193 -12.67 -8.30 4.51
N ALA A 194 -12.31 -7.89 3.30
CA ALA A 194 -10.94 -7.55 2.92
C ALA A 194 -10.39 -6.38 3.76
N VAL A 195 -11.21 -5.36 4.02
CA VAL A 195 -10.85 -4.25 4.93
C VAL A 195 -10.64 -4.75 6.35
N ALA A 196 -11.52 -5.62 6.87
CA ALA A 196 -11.37 -6.18 8.21
C ALA A 196 -10.08 -7.00 8.34
N VAL A 197 -9.79 -7.88 7.38
CA VAL A 197 -8.56 -8.69 7.34
C VAL A 197 -7.32 -7.79 7.25
N SER A 198 -7.36 -6.75 6.42
CA SER A 198 -6.26 -5.77 6.29
C SER A 198 -6.00 -5.02 7.59
N LEU A 199 -7.05 -4.60 8.30
CA LEU A 199 -6.92 -3.96 9.60
C LEU A 199 -6.32 -4.92 10.64
N ILE A 200 -6.74 -6.19 10.65
CA ILE A 200 -6.18 -7.21 11.55
C ILE A 200 -4.67 -7.32 11.31
N ALA A 201 -4.26 -7.39 10.03
CA ALA A 201 -2.87 -7.48 9.64
C ALA A 201 -2.04 -6.26 10.05
N ILE A 202 -2.58 -5.05 9.89
CA ILE A 202 -1.94 -3.79 10.33
C ILE A 202 -1.65 -3.84 11.83
N TYR A 203 -2.66 -4.20 12.64
CA TYR A 203 -2.48 -4.26 14.10
C TYR A 203 -1.64 -5.44 14.56
N ALA A 204 -1.77 -6.60 13.93
CA ALA A 204 -0.89 -7.74 14.18
C ALA A 204 0.57 -7.39 13.88
N THR A 205 0.83 -6.66 12.81
CA THR A 205 2.18 -6.17 12.47
C THR A 205 2.71 -5.25 13.57
N ASN A 206 1.89 -4.30 14.04
CA ASN A 206 2.28 -3.43 15.15
C ASN A 206 2.57 -4.22 16.44
N SER A 207 1.74 -5.21 16.79
CA SER A 207 1.95 -6.04 17.98
C SER A 207 3.18 -6.95 17.85
N ALA A 208 3.41 -7.55 16.68
CA ALA A 208 4.59 -8.37 16.42
C ALA A 208 5.89 -7.56 16.47
N VAL A 209 5.87 -6.30 16.00
CA VAL A 209 7.07 -5.45 15.97
C VAL A 209 7.32 -4.76 17.32
N ILE A 210 6.28 -4.22 17.96
CA ILE A 210 6.44 -3.39 19.17
C ILE A 210 6.44 -4.21 20.46
N GLN A 211 5.62 -5.26 20.53
CA GLN A 211 5.53 -6.13 21.71
C GLN A 211 6.31 -7.44 21.54
N ASP A 212 7.00 -7.61 20.41
CA ASP A 212 7.77 -8.81 20.10
C ASP A 212 6.93 -10.11 20.10
N LEU A 213 5.62 -10.02 19.86
CA LEU A 213 4.74 -11.19 19.89
C LEU A 213 5.02 -12.15 18.73
N PRO A 214 4.79 -13.47 18.92
CA PRO A 214 4.74 -14.40 17.81
C PRO A 214 3.47 -14.19 16.97
N ILE A 215 3.44 -14.79 15.77
CA ILE A 215 2.44 -14.51 14.73
C ILE A 215 1.01 -14.73 15.22
N VAL A 216 0.72 -15.87 15.86
CA VAL A 216 -0.65 -16.21 16.28
C VAL A 216 -1.17 -15.26 17.38
N PRO A 217 -0.43 -15.00 18.47
CA PRO A 217 -0.84 -13.98 19.45
C PRO A 217 -0.94 -12.57 18.87
N ALA A 218 -0.07 -12.21 17.91
CA ALA A 218 -0.14 -10.92 17.24
C ALA A 218 -1.46 -10.76 16.44
N VAL A 219 -1.88 -11.79 15.71
CA VAL A 219 -3.18 -11.81 15.00
C VAL A 219 -4.35 -11.75 15.98
N ALA A 220 -4.28 -12.52 17.08
CA ALA A 220 -5.32 -12.50 18.11
C ALA A 220 -5.44 -11.12 18.77
N ASP A 221 -4.32 -10.44 19.01
CA ASP A 221 -4.30 -9.07 19.53
C ASP A 221 -4.88 -8.06 18.54
N GLY A 222 -4.52 -8.15 17.25
CA GLY A 222 -5.10 -7.33 16.20
C GLY A 222 -6.62 -7.49 16.10
N LEU A 223 -7.11 -8.74 16.17
CA LEU A 223 -8.54 -9.04 16.20
C LEU A 223 -9.24 -8.49 17.45
N ARG A 224 -8.59 -8.60 18.62
CA ARG A 224 -9.09 -8.04 19.88
C ARG A 224 -9.26 -6.53 19.79
N ILE A 225 -8.26 -5.82 19.27
CA ILE A 225 -8.29 -4.35 19.09
C ILE A 225 -9.42 -3.95 18.15
N ILE A 226 -9.61 -4.68 17.03
CA ILE A 226 -10.67 -4.38 16.08
C ILE A 226 -12.05 -4.61 16.68
N LYS A 227 -12.29 -5.74 17.35
CA LYS A 227 -13.58 -6.01 18.00
C LYS A 227 -13.93 -4.92 19.02
N LYS A 228 -12.93 -4.46 19.79
CA LYS A 228 -13.12 -3.46 20.84
C LYS A 228 -13.32 -2.03 20.29
N HIS A 229 -12.70 -1.69 19.17
CA HIS A 229 -12.66 -0.33 18.62
C HIS A 229 -13.10 -0.25 17.14
N TRP A 230 -14.02 -1.13 16.72
CA TRP A 230 -14.39 -1.28 15.30
C TRP A 230 -14.85 0.04 14.66
N LEU A 231 -15.66 0.82 15.37
CA LEU A 231 -16.19 2.08 14.86
C LEU A 231 -15.10 3.15 14.70
N VAL A 232 -14.13 3.20 15.62
CA VAL A 232 -12.97 4.10 15.52
C VAL A 232 -12.09 3.72 14.32
N ASN A 233 -11.93 2.42 14.09
CA ASN A 233 -11.18 1.92 12.93
C ASN A 233 -11.84 2.31 11.61
N ILE A 234 -13.17 2.15 11.49
CA ILE A 234 -13.90 2.56 10.29
C ILE A 234 -13.78 4.06 10.05
N GLU A 235 -13.95 4.88 11.08
CA GLU A 235 -13.77 6.34 10.95
C GLU A 235 -12.35 6.68 10.48
N MET A 236 -11.32 6.00 10.98
CA MET A 236 -9.94 6.19 10.54
C MET A 236 -9.69 5.70 9.11
N VAL A 237 -10.28 4.58 8.69
CA VAL A 237 -10.22 4.12 7.29
C VAL A 237 -10.82 5.17 6.36
N ILE A 238 -11.99 5.71 6.69
CA ILE A 238 -12.66 6.74 5.88
C ILE A 238 -11.81 8.01 5.80
N LEU A 239 -11.24 8.46 6.93
CA LEU A 239 -10.38 9.65 6.95
C LEU A 239 -9.12 9.46 6.10
N LEU A 240 -8.45 8.30 6.21
CA LEU A 240 -7.28 7.99 5.40
C LEU A 240 -7.64 7.82 3.93
N LEU A 241 -8.81 7.26 3.60
CA LEU A 241 -9.31 7.19 2.23
C LEU A 241 -9.47 8.60 1.63
N LEU A 242 -10.09 9.54 2.36
CA LEU A 242 -10.23 10.92 1.91
C LEU A 242 -8.87 11.61 1.73
N ILE A 243 -7.94 11.44 2.68
CA ILE A 243 -6.59 12.00 2.56
C ILE A 243 -5.86 11.41 1.35
N ASN A 244 -5.98 10.10 1.11
CA ASN A 244 -5.39 9.44 -0.05
C ASN A 244 -6.00 9.92 -1.36
N ALA A 245 -7.32 10.14 -1.41
CA ALA A 245 -7.98 10.70 -2.58
C ALA A 245 -7.45 12.11 -2.89
N VAL A 246 -7.30 12.96 -1.86
CA VAL A 246 -6.69 14.28 -2.02
C VAL A 246 -5.24 14.18 -2.49
N LEU A 247 -4.42 13.31 -1.89
CA LEU A 247 -3.04 13.08 -2.32
C LEU A 247 -2.97 12.58 -3.78
N ALA A 248 -3.88 11.70 -4.19
CA ALA A 248 -3.95 11.20 -5.56
C ALA A 248 -4.28 12.32 -6.55
N VAL A 249 -5.27 13.16 -6.24
CA VAL A 249 -5.62 14.33 -7.07
C VAL A 249 -4.45 15.31 -7.15
N LEU A 250 -3.80 15.62 -6.03
CA LEU A 250 -2.63 16.50 -6.01
C LEU A 250 -1.46 15.92 -6.82
N THR A 251 -1.26 14.60 -6.78
CA THR A 251 -0.24 13.91 -7.56
C THR A 251 -0.54 13.96 -9.04
N LEU A 252 -1.81 13.78 -9.43
CA LEU A 252 -2.25 13.92 -10.82
C LEU A 252 -2.03 15.34 -11.32
N LEU A 253 -2.43 16.36 -10.53
CA LEU A 253 -2.21 17.76 -10.88
C LEU A 253 -0.72 18.09 -11.02
N LEU A 254 0.11 17.61 -10.09
CA LEU A 254 1.57 17.76 -10.17
C LEU A 254 2.13 17.10 -11.43
N ALA A 255 1.69 15.89 -11.75
CA ALA A 255 2.09 15.19 -12.98
C ALA A 255 1.66 15.96 -14.23
N MET A 256 0.45 16.54 -14.27
CA MET A 256 -0.02 17.38 -15.38
C MET A 256 0.83 18.64 -15.54
N VAL A 257 1.14 19.34 -14.44
CA VAL A 257 2.00 20.53 -14.46
C VAL A 257 3.40 20.18 -14.96
N LEU A 258 3.97 19.07 -14.51
CA LEU A 258 5.27 18.59 -14.97
C LEU A 258 5.24 18.08 -16.42
N ALA A 259 4.10 17.57 -16.90
CA ALA A 259 3.96 17.11 -18.27
C ALA A 259 4.03 18.27 -19.29
N VAL A 260 3.56 19.47 -18.94
CA VAL A 260 3.59 20.64 -19.86
C VAL A 260 4.99 20.93 -20.41
N PRO A 261 6.03 21.21 -19.61
CA PRO A 261 7.37 21.46 -20.14
C PRO A 261 7.96 20.24 -20.87
N LEU A 262 7.60 19.02 -20.46
CA LEU A 262 8.05 17.79 -21.11
C LEU A 262 7.44 17.62 -22.50
N ILE A 263 6.16 17.99 -22.69
CA ILE A 263 5.50 18.01 -24.00
C ILE A 263 6.20 19.02 -24.92
N PHE A 264 6.53 20.23 -24.42
CA PHE A 264 7.27 21.21 -25.22
C PHE A 264 8.66 20.71 -25.64
N LEU A 265 9.39 20.06 -24.73
CA LEU A 265 10.66 19.43 -25.06
C LEU A 265 10.49 18.33 -26.12
N PHE A 266 9.44 17.51 -25.99
CA PHE A 266 9.14 16.44 -26.95
C PHE A 266 8.81 17.02 -28.34
N MET A 267 8.01 18.08 -28.40
CA MET A 267 7.72 18.80 -29.64
C MET A 267 8.98 19.37 -30.28
N PHE A 268 9.87 19.99 -29.47
CA PHE A 268 11.13 20.52 -29.97
C PHE A 268 12.03 19.42 -30.55
N ALA A 269 12.15 18.28 -29.87
CA ALA A 269 12.92 17.14 -30.37
C ALA A 269 12.35 16.58 -31.69
N ALA A 270 11.02 16.52 -31.78
CA ALA A 270 10.33 16.10 -33.00
C ALA A 270 10.58 17.07 -34.17
N LEU A 271 10.62 18.39 -33.91
CA LEU A 271 10.94 19.41 -34.91
C LEU A 271 12.38 19.27 -35.45
N VAL A 272 13.35 19.00 -34.56
CA VAL A 272 14.76 18.79 -34.92
C VAL A 272 14.99 17.42 -35.60
N LYS A 273 14.02 16.51 -35.53
CA LYS A 273 14.10 15.13 -36.05
C LYS A 273 15.31 14.33 -35.52
N SER A 274 15.81 14.69 -34.34
CA SER A 274 16.96 14.01 -33.72
C SER A 274 16.48 12.88 -32.80
N ILE A 275 16.76 11.63 -33.19
CA ILE A 275 16.43 10.43 -32.39
C ILE A 275 17.13 10.49 -31.04
N ALA A 276 18.40 10.90 -31.01
CA ALA A 276 19.18 11.01 -29.78
C ALA A 276 18.52 12.00 -28.78
N MET A 277 18.03 13.14 -29.28
CA MET A 277 17.35 14.13 -28.44
C MET A 277 16.03 13.60 -27.90
N LEU A 278 15.26 12.90 -28.73
CA LEU A 278 14.01 12.26 -28.32
C LEU A 278 14.26 11.22 -27.23
N THR A 279 15.26 10.35 -27.39
CA THR A 279 15.64 9.35 -26.37
C THR A 279 16.00 10.02 -25.05
N VAL A 280 16.85 11.06 -25.07
CA VAL A 280 17.24 11.78 -23.86
C VAL A 280 16.03 12.39 -23.14
N ILE A 281 15.12 13.05 -23.86
CA ILE A 281 13.92 13.67 -23.27
C ILE A 281 12.97 12.62 -22.72
N THR A 282 12.76 11.51 -23.43
CA THR A 282 11.94 10.40 -22.93
C THR A 282 12.55 9.79 -21.66
N THR A 283 13.86 9.59 -21.60
CA THR A 283 14.54 9.10 -20.39
C THR A 283 14.39 10.08 -19.23
N ILE A 284 14.62 11.38 -19.46
CA ILE A 284 14.43 12.42 -18.42
C ILE A 284 12.98 12.43 -17.93
N THR A 285 12.01 12.38 -18.84
CA THR A 285 10.58 12.31 -18.53
C THR A 285 10.26 11.12 -17.64
N ALA A 286 10.74 9.93 -18.01
CA ALA A 286 10.53 8.70 -17.25
C ALA A 286 11.15 8.81 -15.84
N VAL A 287 12.37 9.33 -15.73
CA VAL A 287 13.06 9.52 -14.44
C VAL A 287 12.32 10.51 -13.55
N VAL A 288 11.86 11.64 -14.09
CA VAL A 288 11.11 12.67 -13.34
C VAL A 288 9.78 12.12 -12.84
N LEU A 289 9.02 11.45 -13.71
CA LEU A 289 7.74 10.84 -13.32
C LEU A 289 7.94 9.74 -12.28
N LEU A 290 8.93 8.86 -12.48
CA LEU A 290 9.28 7.84 -11.50
C LEU A 290 9.63 8.46 -10.14
N ALA A 291 10.45 9.52 -10.12
CA ALA A 291 10.79 10.23 -8.89
C ALA A 291 9.54 10.75 -8.18
N VAL A 292 8.61 11.39 -8.89
CA VAL A 292 7.35 11.89 -8.31
C VAL A 292 6.57 10.76 -7.64
N ILE A 293 6.36 9.64 -8.35
CA ILE A 293 5.56 8.53 -7.80
C ILE A 293 6.29 7.89 -6.60
N VAL A 294 7.62 7.75 -6.67
CA VAL A 294 8.45 7.26 -5.55
C VAL A 294 8.32 8.16 -4.32
N PHE A 295 8.45 9.48 -4.48
CA PHE A 295 8.36 10.44 -3.38
C PHE A 295 6.96 10.46 -2.75
N VAL A 296 5.91 10.52 -3.56
CA VAL A 296 4.52 10.54 -3.07
C VAL A 296 4.18 9.21 -2.41
N GLY A 297 4.51 8.09 -3.04
CA GLY A 297 4.23 6.75 -2.50
C GLY A 297 4.91 6.53 -1.16
N SER A 298 6.20 6.87 -1.09
CA SER A 298 6.99 6.82 0.13
C SER A 298 6.41 7.68 1.26
N PHE A 299 6.02 8.92 0.94
CA PHE A 299 5.39 9.82 1.89
C PHE A 299 4.05 9.27 2.39
N ALA A 300 3.18 8.85 1.47
CA ALA A 300 1.85 8.34 1.78
C ALA A 300 1.93 7.07 2.64
N THR A 301 2.81 6.13 2.31
CA THR A 301 3.02 4.91 3.11
C THR A 301 3.56 5.26 4.50
N THR A 302 4.57 6.13 4.59
CA THR A 302 5.12 6.60 5.89
C THR A 302 4.02 7.21 6.77
N PHE A 303 3.20 8.09 6.19
CA PHE A 303 2.11 8.75 6.88
C PHE A 303 1.02 7.79 7.35
N GLN A 304 0.59 6.87 6.48
CA GLN A 304 -0.42 5.86 6.81
C GLN A 304 0.07 4.92 7.91
N THR A 305 1.29 4.37 7.79
CA THR A 305 1.87 3.52 8.82
C THR A 305 1.98 4.28 10.13
N SER A 306 2.41 5.54 10.12
CA SER A 306 2.44 6.40 11.31
C SER A 306 1.06 6.55 11.96
N CYS A 307 0.01 6.80 11.17
CA CYS A 307 -1.35 6.90 11.68
C CYS A 307 -1.79 5.62 12.38
N TRP A 308 -1.59 4.47 11.73
CA TRP A 308 -2.00 3.17 12.28
C TRP A 308 -1.19 2.75 13.50
N THR A 309 0.13 2.97 13.48
CA THR A 309 0.99 2.67 14.63
C THR A 309 0.66 3.56 15.83
N LEU A 310 0.48 4.87 15.63
CA LEU A 310 0.07 5.77 16.72
C LEU A 310 -1.32 5.43 17.27
N LEU A 311 -2.25 5.06 16.39
CA LEU A 311 -3.59 4.62 16.79
C LEU A 311 -3.52 3.33 17.61
N TRP A 312 -2.73 2.36 17.17
CA TRP A 312 -2.47 1.12 17.90
C TRP A 312 -1.83 1.37 19.27
N VAL A 313 -0.85 2.28 19.36
CA VAL A 313 -0.21 2.66 20.63
C VAL A 313 -1.25 3.21 21.61
N ARG A 314 -2.17 4.06 21.11
CA ARG A 314 -3.23 4.65 21.92
C ARG A 314 -4.23 3.61 22.42
N PHE A 315 -4.60 2.62 21.58
CA PHE A 315 -5.48 1.53 21.99
C PHE A 315 -4.81 0.53 22.94
N SER A 316 -3.50 0.31 22.79
CA SER A 316 -2.75 -0.65 23.60
C SER A 316 -2.32 -0.07 24.96
N GLY A 317 -2.09 1.25 25.03
CA GLY A 317 -1.57 1.92 26.23
C GLY A 317 -2.60 2.70 27.07
N ARG A 318 -3.81 2.98 26.56
CA ARG A 318 -4.84 3.76 27.27
C ARG A 318 -6.22 3.12 27.05
N GLY A 319 -7.06 3.10 28.09
CA GLY A 319 -8.37 2.42 28.14
C GLY A 319 -9.36 2.79 27.03
N THR A 320 -10.58 2.24 27.08
CA THR A 320 -11.62 2.33 26.05
C THR A 320 -11.91 3.76 25.58
N HIS A 321 -11.66 4.08 24.30
CA HIS A 321 -12.00 5.37 23.69
C HIS A 321 -13.37 5.30 23.00
N VAL A 322 -14.21 6.33 23.22
CA VAL A 322 -15.57 6.41 22.69
C VAL A 322 -15.57 7.00 21.27
N PRO A 323 -16.20 6.35 20.27
CA PRO A 323 -16.26 6.82 18.87
C PRO A 323 -16.98 8.16 18.68
N LYS A 324 -16.71 8.90 17.58
CA LYS A 324 -17.37 10.20 17.35
C LYS A 324 -18.86 10.05 17.08
N ILE A 325 -19.26 9.06 16.29
CA ILE A 325 -20.67 8.80 15.94
C ILE A 325 -21.51 8.52 17.19
N MET A 326 -20.97 7.79 18.16
CA MET A 326 -21.67 7.50 19.41
C MET A 326 -21.90 8.76 20.27
N ARG A 327 -20.99 9.74 20.19
CA ARG A 327 -21.17 11.06 20.82
C ARG A 327 -22.18 11.94 20.09
N LEU A 328 -22.23 11.86 18.76
CA LEU A 328 -23.23 12.57 17.98
C LEU A 328 -24.62 12.00 18.26
N ALA A 329 -24.74 10.67 18.32
CA ALA A 329 -25.97 9.99 18.71
C ALA A 329 -26.42 10.35 20.13
N SER A 330 -25.51 10.36 21.11
CA SER A 330 -25.85 10.77 22.49
C SER A 330 -26.25 12.24 22.57
N TRP A 331 -25.57 13.13 21.86
CA TRP A 331 -25.91 14.56 21.81
C TRP A 331 -27.28 14.81 21.18
N ILE A 332 -27.62 14.10 20.09
CA ILE A 332 -28.94 14.18 19.47
C ILE A 332 -30.02 13.65 20.43
N GLN A 333 -29.74 12.54 21.13
CA GLN A 333 -30.68 11.94 22.06
C GLN A 333 -30.94 12.82 23.30
N ASP A 334 -29.92 13.52 23.80
CA ASP A 334 -30.06 14.49 24.89
C ASP A 334 -30.86 15.73 24.44
N ARG A 335 -30.72 16.16 23.18
CA ARG A 335 -31.48 17.28 22.61
C ARG A 335 -32.93 16.97 22.25
N LEU A 336 -33.28 15.69 22.16
CA LEU A 336 -34.66 15.22 21.91
C LEU A 336 -35.42 14.92 23.21
N LYS A 337 -34.72 14.87 24.35
CA LYS A 337 -35.29 14.60 25.67
C LYS A 337 -35.41 15.84 26.56
N GLY A 338 -34.89 16.99 26.13
CA GLY A 338 -35.06 18.30 26.77
C GLY A 338 -35.86 19.23 25.88
#